data_AF-A0A1D3RX55-F1
#
_entry.id   AF-A0A1D3RX55-F1
#
_cell.length_a   1.000
_cell.length_b   1.000
_cell.length_c   1.000
_cell.angle_alpha   90.00
_cell.angle_beta   90.00
_cell.angle_gamma   90.00
#
_symmetry.space_group_name_H-M   'P 1'
#
loop_
_entity.id
_entity.type
_entity.pdbx_description
1 polymer ?
#
loop_
_entity_poly.entity_id
_entity_poly.type
_entity_poly.pdbx_seq_one_letter_code
_entity_poly.pdbx_strand_id
1 'polypeptide(L)'
;MEEIELNSDELKSNTLSKLDGDPKTSWFCNKKGLLLKTYRWLAKNAFGAVLLLHGFQSHTRLTFMKINIKMPNKNHGLVVDTDNYYIYKDSWIEKFNQSGYSVYALDLQGHGESQAWKNIRGDFSCYDDLVDDVMQYMNHIQDEISNDNKTNYESHNIVTTKKKKLPIYIVGYSLGGNIALRILQLLNKEKRDNINAGESNNYKKCSIMLGNSTNMDEIDNGMCAINNSNDYSSDNSYPSTSSTANTIASYKDEGCYNYLDKLNIKGCVSLSGLIRVKSILDPGNKSFKYFYLPITKFLRRILPCVRFSGKSLYKYSEYDAIACKYDKFKNRNVVNFKYMAELMKATTALDCNINYMPSNIPLLFVHSNDDTVCSYEWAVSFYNRANVTDKKFHAVENMNHDTTTKPGNEEIVKEIIDWICNLRANNEDE
;
A
#
# COMPACT_ATOMS: atom_id res chain seq x y z
N MET A 1 -2.68 -40.02 -57.09
CA MET A 1 -3.14 -40.18 -55.70
C MET A 1 -1.90 -40.22 -54.86
N GLU A 2 -1.51 -39.05 -54.34
CA GLU A 2 -0.56 -38.94 -53.25
C GLU A 2 -1.27 -38.05 -52.23
N GLU A 3 -1.64 -38.66 -51.11
CA GLU A 3 -2.19 -38.00 -49.93
C GLU A 3 -1.08 -37.15 -49.32
N ILE A 4 -1.30 -35.84 -49.27
CA ILE A 4 -0.46 -34.94 -48.47
C ILE A 4 -1.04 -34.96 -47.06
N GLU A 5 -0.36 -35.67 -46.16
CA GLU A 5 -0.57 -35.59 -44.71
C GLU A 5 -0.39 -34.14 -44.27
N LEU A 6 -1.48 -33.52 -43.83
CA LEU A 6 -1.46 -32.25 -43.12
C LEU A 6 -0.90 -32.49 -41.71
N ASN A 7 0.35 -32.08 -41.50
CA ASN A 7 0.98 -31.99 -40.19
C ASN A 7 0.10 -31.14 -39.25
N SER A 8 -0.53 -31.80 -38.27
CA SER A 8 -1.46 -31.20 -37.30
C SER A 8 -0.78 -30.51 -36.11
N ASP A 9 0.51 -30.18 -36.21
CA ASP A 9 1.30 -29.67 -35.08
C ASP A 9 1.47 -28.14 -35.06
N GLU A 10 0.86 -27.40 -35.98
CA GLU A 10 0.90 -25.92 -36.01
C GLU A 10 -0.34 -25.25 -35.38
N LEU A 11 -1.17 -26.01 -34.65
CA LEU A 11 -2.42 -25.53 -34.04
C LEU A 11 -2.43 -25.54 -32.49
N LYS A 12 -1.26 -25.41 -31.85
CA LYS A 12 -1.16 -25.19 -30.40
C LYS A 12 -0.20 -24.04 -30.07
N SER A 13 -0.77 -22.84 -29.96
CA SER A 13 -0.36 -21.71 -29.09
C SER A 13 -0.55 -20.33 -29.76
N ASN A 14 -1.78 -19.97 -30.12
CA ASN A 14 -2.16 -18.57 -30.25
C ASN A 14 -2.72 -18.05 -28.91
N THR A 15 -1.92 -18.18 -27.84
CA THR A 15 -2.18 -17.41 -26.62
C THR A 15 -1.79 -15.98 -26.96
N LEU A 16 -2.78 -15.15 -27.31
CA LEU A 16 -2.59 -13.72 -27.59
C LEU A 16 -1.76 -13.11 -26.44
N SER A 17 -0.49 -12.79 -26.67
CA SER A 17 0.39 -12.31 -25.61
C SER A 17 -0.14 -10.98 -25.10
N LYS A 18 -0.59 -10.92 -23.84
CA LYS A 18 -1.06 -9.67 -23.24
C LYS A 18 0.10 -8.67 -23.19
N LEU A 19 -0.16 -7.42 -23.59
CA LEU A 19 0.87 -6.37 -23.58
C LEU A 19 1.23 -5.86 -22.18
N ASP A 20 0.54 -6.34 -21.14
CA ASP A 20 0.74 -5.94 -19.75
C ASP A 20 1.93 -6.64 -19.06
N GLY A 21 2.73 -7.39 -19.82
CA GLY A 21 3.92 -8.08 -19.32
C GLY A 21 3.62 -9.36 -18.55
N ASP A 22 2.40 -9.89 -18.70
CA ASP A 22 1.91 -11.14 -18.12
C ASP A 22 2.19 -11.28 -16.60
N PRO A 23 1.67 -10.36 -15.76
CA PRO A 23 1.87 -10.44 -14.32
C PRO A 23 1.24 -11.70 -13.74
N LYS A 24 1.88 -12.26 -12.70
CA LYS A 24 1.24 -13.26 -11.83
C LYS A 24 0.15 -12.58 -11.01
N THR A 25 -1.09 -12.60 -11.52
CA THR A 25 -2.25 -12.05 -10.82
C THR A 25 -2.83 -13.04 -9.80
N SER A 26 -3.34 -12.53 -8.68
CA SER A 26 -4.02 -13.32 -7.66
C SER A 26 -5.04 -12.47 -6.89
N TRP A 27 -5.67 -13.07 -5.89
CA TRP A 27 -6.57 -12.42 -4.95
C TRP A 27 -6.08 -12.62 -3.52
N PHE A 28 -6.12 -11.55 -2.72
CA PHE A 28 -5.83 -11.56 -1.30
C PHE A 28 -7.12 -11.25 -0.54
N CYS A 29 -7.52 -12.11 0.39
CA CYS A 29 -8.70 -11.88 1.22
C CYS A 29 -8.28 -11.11 2.48
N ASN A 30 -8.79 -9.90 2.66
CA ASN A 30 -8.45 -9.09 3.83
C ASN A 30 -9.25 -9.50 5.08
N LYS A 31 -8.88 -8.94 6.24
CA LYS A 31 -9.59 -9.11 7.54
C LYS A 31 -11.12 -8.90 7.49
N LYS A 32 -11.64 -8.18 6.49
CA LYS A 32 -13.08 -7.91 6.33
C LYS A 32 -13.76 -8.82 5.32
N GLY A 33 -13.05 -9.84 4.83
CA GLY A 33 -13.55 -10.78 3.83
C GLY A 33 -13.61 -10.20 2.41
N LEU A 34 -12.96 -9.05 2.14
CA LEU A 34 -12.90 -8.48 0.80
C LEU A 34 -11.74 -9.10 0.01
N LEU A 35 -12.03 -9.53 -1.21
CA LEU A 35 -11.04 -9.98 -2.18
C LEU A 35 -10.39 -8.77 -2.88
N LEU A 36 -9.10 -8.59 -2.62
CA LEU A 36 -8.27 -7.56 -3.23
C LEU A 36 -7.42 -8.16 -4.34
N LYS A 37 -7.42 -7.51 -5.50
CA LYS A 37 -6.63 -7.92 -6.65
C LYS A 37 -5.15 -7.60 -6.39
N THR A 38 -4.29 -8.58 -6.63
CA THR A 38 -2.83 -8.43 -6.50
C THR A 38 -2.13 -8.73 -7.82
N TYR A 39 -1.00 -8.07 -8.04
CA TYR A 39 -0.19 -8.18 -9.25
C TYR A 39 1.28 -8.33 -8.88
N ARG A 40 1.99 -9.18 -9.62
CA ARG A 40 3.42 -9.44 -9.42
C ARG A 40 4.11 -9.54 -10.77
N TRP A 41 5.06 -8.64 -11.02
CA TRP A 41 5.98 -8.71 -12.15
C TRP A 41 7.37 -9.07 -11.61
N LEU A 42 7.75 -10.32 -11.82
CA LEU A 42 8.93 -10.91 -11.17
C LEU A 42 10.18 -10.71 -12.02
N ALA A 43 11.20 -10.12 -11.42
CA ALA A 43 12.54 -10.06 -12.02
C ALA A 43 13.30 -11.35 -11.71
N LYS A 44 14.18 -11.76 -12.63
CA LYS A 44 15.12 -12.87 -12.39
C LYS A 44 16.15 -12.45 -11.34
N ASN A 45 16.39 -13.30 -10.33
CA ASN A 45 17.37 -13.05 -9.25
C ASN A 45 17.19 -11.67 -8.59
N ALA A 46 15.96 -11.35 -8.20
CA ALA A 46 15.63 -10.01 -7.72
C ALA A 46 16.42 -9.59 -6.47
N PHE A 47 16.98 -8.38 -6.50
CA PHE A 47 17.70 -7.77 -5.38
C PHE A 47 16.78 -7.38 -4.22
N GLY A 48 15.50 -7.16 -4.52
CA GLY A 48 14.48 -6.76 -3.58
C GLY A 48 13.11 -6.72 -4.22
N ALA A 49 12.12 -6.38 -3.40
CA ALA A 49 10.74 -6.16 -3.82
C ALA A 49 10.41 -4.66 -3.78
N VAL A 50 9.84 -4.14 -4.86
CA VAL A 50 9.25 -2.80 -4.92
C VAL A 50 7.74 -2.94 -4.82
N LEU A 51 7.15 -2.38 -3.77
CA LEU A 51 5.70 -2.36 -3.56
C LEU A 51 5.12 -1.04 -4.07
N LEU A 52 4.35 -1.10 -5.17
CA LEU A 52 3.69 0.06 -5.76
C LEU A 52 2.27 0.24 -5.22
N LEU A 53 1.97 1.44 -4.68
CA LEU A 53 0.66 1.78 -4.13
C LEU A 53 0.03 2.94 -4.92
N HIS A 54 -1.16 2.71 -5.47
CA HIS A 54 -1.83 3.65 -6.36
C HIS A 54 -2.61 4.76 -5.62
N GLY A 55 -3.01 5.79 -6.38
CA GLY A 55 -3.76 6.94 -5.88
C GLY A 55 -5.28 6.74 -5.79
N PHE A 56 -5.98 7.71 -5.19
CA PHE A 56 -7.43 7.70 -5.05
C PHE A 56 -8.13 7.72 -6.42
N GLN A 57 -9.24 6.98 -6.57
CA GLN A 57 -9.98 6.82 -7.83
C GLN A 57 -9.16 6.30 -9.03
N SER A 58 -7.96 5.78 -8.79
CA SER A 58 -7.14 5.06 -9.77
C SER A 58 -7.05 3.58 -9.41
N HIS A 59 -6.11 2.86 -10.02
CA HIS A 59 -5.72 1.49 -9.67
C HIS A 59 -4.29 1.22 -10.17
N THR A 60 -3.66 0.08 -9.82
CA THR A 60 -2.23 -0.17 -10.07
C THR A 60 -1.84 0.02 -11.53
N ARG A 61 -2.53 -0.68 -12.43
CA ARG A 61 -2.18 -0.66 -13.86
C ARG A 61 -2.38 0.72 -14.49
N LEU A 62 -3.41 1.46 -14.09
CA LEU A 62 -3.65 2.82 -14.60
C LEU A 62 -2.60 3.83 -14.10
N THR A 63 -2.08 3.66 -12.87
CA THR A 63 -1.10 4.59 -12.29
C THR A 63 0.32 4.35 -12.79
N PHE A 64 0.73 3.08 -12.99
CA PHE A 64 2.15 2.74 -13.20
C PHE A 64 2.46 2.09 -14.55
N MET A 65 1.47 1.84 -15.41
CA MET A 65 1.68 1.29 -16.76
C MET A 65 1.45 2.33 -17.84
N LYS A 66 2.02 2.09 -19.03
CA LYS A 66 1.69 2.87 -20.23
C LYS A 66 0.29 2.45 -20.72
N ILE A 67 -0.48 3.40 -21.25
CA ILE A 67 -1.84 3.15 -21.71
C ILE A 67 -1.88 3.13 -23.25
N ASN A 68 -2.50 2.08 -23.80
CA ASN A 68 -2.61 1.86 -25.24
C ASN A 68 -3.74 2.69 -25.86
N ILE A 69 -3.50 4.00 -25.96
CA ILE A 69 -4.42 4.95 -26.61
C ILE A 69 -3.70 5.65 -27.75
N LYS A 70 -4.27 5.52 -28.95
CA LYS A 70 -3.82 6.27 -30.13
C LYS A 70 -4.71 7.49 -30.33
N MET A 71 -4.13 8.67 -30.11
CA MET A 71 -4.85 9.93 -30.26
C MET A 71 -5.29 10.15 -31.71
N PRO A 72 -6.47 10.76 -31.91
CA PRO A 72 -6.94 11.06 -33.25
C PRO A 72 -6.04 12.11 -33.91
N ASN A 73 -5.43 11.76 -35.04
CA ASN A 73 -4.87 12.75 -35.97
C ASN A 73 -5.95 13.15 -36.98
N LYS A 74 -5.76 14.26 -37.70
CA LYS A 74 -6.76 14.94 -38.56
C LYS A 74 -7.62 14.05 -39.49
N ASN A 75 -7.25 12.78 -39.74
CA ASN A 75 -7.99 11.80 -40.55
C ASN A 75 -8.30 10.44 -39.86
N HIS A 76 -8.01 10.25 -38.57
CA HIS A 76 -8.26 8.99 -37.86
C HIS A 76 -8.94 9.22 -36.50
N GLY A 77 -9.94 8.41 -36.18
CA GLY A 77 -10.62 8.43 -34.88
C GLY A 77 -9.76 7.89 -33.73
N LEU A 78 -10.19 8.12 -32.50
CA LEU A 78 -9.56 7.57 -31.30
C LEU A 78 -9.63 6.03 -31.34
N VAL A 79 -8.49 5.36 -31.26
CA VAL A 79 -8.41 3.89 -31.18
C VAL A 79 -8.00 3.49 -29.77
N VAL A 80 -8.85 2.68 -29.14
CA VAL A 80 -8.62 2.09 -27.82
C VAL A 80 -8.66 0.58 -27.96
N ASP A 81 -7.53 -0.08 -27.74
CA ASP A 81 -7.49 -1.55 -27.62
C ASP A 81 -7.92 -1.92 -26.20
N THR A 82 -9.12 -2.46 -26.07
CA THR A 82 -9.70 -2.78 -24.77
C THR A 82 -9.16 -4.08 -24.16
N ASP A 83 -8.47 -4.90 -24.95
CA ASP A 83 -7.95 -6.20 -24.54
C ASP A 83 -6.46 -6.08 -24.16
N ASN A 84 -5.73 -5.16 -24.80
CA ASN A 84 -4.36 -4.80 -24.47
C ASN A 84 -4.22 -3.34 -24.02
N TYR A 85 -5.12 -2.91 -23.13
CA TYR A 85 -5.21 -1.52 -22.71
C TYR A 85 -3.99 -1.03 -21.92
N TYR A 86 -3.34 -1.93 -21.17
CA TYR A 86 -2.15 -1.63 -20.38
C TYR A 86 -0.90 -2.22 -21.05
N ILE A 87 0.16 -1.42 -21.10
CA ILE A 87 1.42 -1.75 -21.76
C ILE A 87 2.54 -1.76 -20.72
N TYR A 88 3.25 -2.88 -20.63
CA TYR A 88 4.43 -3.06 -19.78
C TYR A 88 5.65 -2.33 -20.34
N LYS A 89 5.83 -2.34 -21.66
CA LYS A 89 6.95 -1.65 -22.31
C LYS A 89 6.94 -0.15 -21.99
N ASP A 90 8.11 0.38 -21.64
CA ASP A 90 8.39 1.75 -21.23
C ASP A 90 7.63 2.20 -19.97
N SER A 91 7.07 1.26 -19.20
CA SER A 91 6.37 1.55 -17.94
C SER A 91 7.32 1.66 -16.75
N TRP A 92 6.80 2.14 -15.62
CA TRP A 92 7.54 2.13 -14.36
C TRP A 92 7.88 0.71 -13.92
N ILE A 93 6.95 -0.22 -14.15
CA ILE A 93 7.10 -1.63 -13.78
C ILE A 93 8.27 -2.24 -14.53
N GLU A 94 8.35 -2.03 -15.85
CA GLU A 94 9.47 -2.54 -16.65
C GLU A 94 10.79 -1.95 -16.18
N LYS A 95 10.84 -0.64 -15.93
CA LYS A 95 12.08 0.02 -15.46
C LYS A 95 12.58 -0.59 -14.15
N PHE A 96 11.69 -0.83 -13.17
CA PHE A 96 12.09 -1.53 -11.94
C PHE A 96 12.57 -2.96 -12.18
N ASN A 97 11.89 -3.72 -13.05
CA ASN A 97 12.29 -5.07 -13.40
C ASN A 97 13.65 -5.12 -14.12
N GLN A 98 13.91 -4.19 -15.05
CA GLN A 98 15.20 -4.05 -15.73
C GLN A 98 16.33 -3.67 -14.76
N SER A 99 16.00 -2.96 -13.68
CA SER A 99 16.94 -2.66 -12.59
C SER A 99 17.08 -3.77 -11.54
N GLY A 100 16.50 -4.96 -11.80
CA GLY A 100 16.68 -6.15 -10.96
C GLY A 100 15.76 -6.22 -9.73
N TYR A 101 14.65 -5.46 -9.71
CA TYR A 101 13.67 -5.53 -8.63
C TYR A 101 12.39 -6.24 -9.09
N SER A 102 11.83 -7.11 -8.25
CA SER A 102 10.49 -7.63 -8.48
C SER A 102 9.45 -6.60 -8.04
N VAL A 103 8.42 -6.37 -8.85
CA VAL A 103 7.37 -5.40 -8.56
C VAL A 103 6.14 -6.12 -8.03
N TYR A 104 5.67 -5.68 -6.88
CA TYR A 104 4.45 -6.13 -6.22
C TYR A 104 3.47 -4.97 -6.13
N ALA A 105 2.18 -5.25 -6.28
CA ALA A 105 1.15 -4.22 -6.17
C ALA A 105 -0.22 -4.85 -5.85
N LEU A 106 -1.13 -4.02 -5.33
CA LEU A 106 -2.53 -4.37 -5.17
C LEU A 106 -3.43 -3.21 -5.59
N ASP A 107 -4.64 -3.55 -6.01
CA ASP A 107 -5.72 -2.58 -6.09
C ASP A 107 -6.34 -2.42 -4.68
N LEU A 108 -6.46 -1.17 -4.20
CA LEU A 108 -7.06 -0.86 -2.90
C LEU A 108 -8.56 -1.20 -2.88
N GLN A 109 -9.15 -1.32 -1.68
CA GLN A 109 -10.59 -1.57 -1.52
C GLN A 109 -11.42 -0.63 -2.40
N GLY A 110 -12.34 -1.21 -3.17
CA GLY A 110 -13.24 -0.46 -4.05
C GLY A 110 -12.59 0.21 -5.26
N HIS A 111 -11.32 -0.06 -5.54
CA HIS A 111 -10.57 0.42 -6.70
C HIS A 111 -10.21 -0.75 -7.64
N GLY A 112 -9.94 -0.44 -8.92
CA GLY A 112 -9.48 -1.43 -9.88
C GLY A 112 -10.35 -2.68 -9.96
N GLU A 113 -9.74 -3.85 -9.87
CA GLU A 113 -10.48 -5.12 -9.81
C GLU A 113 -10.89 -5.52 -8.38
N SER A 114 -10.40 -4.85 -7.34
CA SER A 114 -10.69 -5.19 -5.94
C SER A 114 -12.15 -4.99 -5.56
N GLN A 115 -12.64 -5.89 -4.70
CA GLN A 115 -13.97 -5.77 -4.12
C GLN A 115 -14.13 -4.49 -3.32
N ALA A 116 -15.36 -4.01 -3.26
CA ALA A 116 -15.70 -2.76 -2.62
C ALA A 116 -16.47 -3.02 -1.33
N TRP A 117 -16.18 -2.23 -0.29
CA TRP A 117 -16.94 -2.30 0.94
C TRP A 117 -18.43 -2.01 0.68
N LYS A 118 -19.30 -2.92 1.11
CA LYS A 118 -20.75 -2.87 0.85
C LYS A 118 -21.13 -2.74 -0.64
N ASN A 119 -20.28 -3.24 -1.55
CA ASN A 119 -20.45 -3.13 -3.00
C ASN A 119 -20.51 -1.70 -3.55
N ILE A 120 -20.04 -0.71 -2.81
CA ILE A 120 -19.99 0.69 -3.26
C ILE A 120 -18.56 0.99 -3.68
N ARG A 121 -18.28 1.15 -4.99
CA ARG A 121 -16.92 1.47 -5.48
C ARG A 121 -16.40 2.78 -4.89
N GLY A 122 -15.14 2.79 -4.48
CA GLY A 122 -14.54 3.83 -3.65
C GLY A 122 -14.93 3.78 -2.18
N ASP A 123 -15.83 2.86 -1.80
CA ASP A 123 -16.30 2.43 -0.48
C ASP A 123 -15.16 1.97 0.45
N PHE A 124 -14.99 2.48 1.66
CA PHE A 124 -14.19 1.88 2.73
C PHE A 124 -14.75 2.33 4.08
N SER A 125 -14.66 1.47 5.08
CA SER A 125 -15.30 1.72 6.37
C SER A 125 -14.50 2.73 7.21
N CYS A 126 -13.18 2.59 7.21
CA CYS A 126 -12.19 3.43 7.89
C CYS A 126 -10.95 3.56 6.99
N TYR A 127 -10.25 4.70 7.05
CA TYR A 127 -9.02 4.88 6.28
C TYR A 127 -7.93 3.85 6.65
N ASP A 128 -7.76 3.58 7.95
CA ASP A 128 -6.74 2.65 8.43
C ASP A 128 -6.99 1.20 7.92
N ASP A 129 -8.20 0.87 7.47
CA ASP A 129 -8.45 -0.42 6.80
C ASP A 129 -7.61 -0.58 5.53
N LEU A 130 -7.39 0.50 4.77
CA LEU A 130 -6.54 0.47 3.59
C LEU A 130 -5.09 0.22 3.95
N VAL A 131 -4.63 0.83 5.05
CA VAL A 131 -3.27 0.68 5.55
C VAL A 131 -3.05 -0.76 6.03
N ASP A 132 -4.02 -1.28 6.77
CA ASP A 132 -4.07 -2.65 7.28
C ASP A 132 -4.03 -3.69 6.18
N ASP A 133 -4.75 -3.46 5.08
CA ASP A 133 -4.73 -4.35 3.91
C ASP A 133 -3.36 -4.42 3.25
N VAL A 134 -2.69 -3.26 3.10
CA VAL A 134 -1.34 -3.22 2.54
C VAL A 134 -0.35 -3.92 3.47
N MET A 135 -0.43 -3.70 4.78
CA MET A 135 0.42 -4.40 5.75
C MET A 135 0.20 -5.92 5.73
N GLN A 136 -1.04 -6.39 5.61
CA GLN A 136 -1.32 -7.83 5.46
C GLN A 136 -0.68 -8.36 4.17
N TYR A 137 -0.84 -7.67 3.04
CA TYR A 137 -0.23 -8.09 1.79
C TYR A 137 1.31 -8.11 1.85
N MET A 138 1.93 -7.13 2.52
CA MET A 138 3.39 -7.13 2.75
C MET A 138 3.87 -8.35 3.53
N ASN A 139 3.09 -8.84 4.51
CA ASN A 139 3.41 -10.09 5.21
C ASN A 139 3.32 -11.28 4.25
N HIS A 140 2.28 -11.35 3.41
CA HIS A 140 2.15 -12.39 2.38
C HIS A 140 3.33 -12.41 1.41
N ILE A 141 3.79 -11.23 0.96
CA ILE A 141 4.99 -11.12 0.10
C ILE A 141 6.21 -11.74 0.79
N GLN A 142 6.45 -11.41 2.07
CA GLN A 142 7.58 -11.95 2.82
C GLN A 142 7.48 -13.46 3.04
N ASP A 143 6.27 -13.98 3.29
CA ASP A 143 6.05 -15.41 3.49
C ASP A 143 6.24 -16.20 2.18
N GLU A 144 5.77 -15.65 1.06
CA GLU A 144 5.96 -16.22 -0.28
C GLU A 144 7.45 -16.26 -0.66
N ILE A 145 8.16 -15.13 -0.53
CA ILE A 145 9.61 -15.04 -0.77
C ILE A 145 10.39 -16.05 0.09
N SER A 146 9.93 -16.29 1.33
CA SER A 146 10.55 -17.25 2.23
C SER A 146 10.32 -18.71 1.82
N ASN A 147 9.21 -19.00 1.13
CA ASN A 147 8.81 -20.34 0.71
C ASN A 147 9.38 -20.72 -0.66
N ASP A 148 9.43 -19.82 -1.65
CA ASP A 148 10.02 -20.10 -2.98
C ASP A 148 11.52 -20.49 -2.87
N ASN A 149 12.22 -19.95 -1.87
CA ASN A 149 13.60 -20.30 -1.58
C ASN A 149 13.78 -21.66 -0.87
N LYS A 150 12.70 -22.34 -0.45
CA LYS A 150 12.77 -23.71 0.11
C LYS A 150 12.80 -24.77 -0.99
N THR A 151 12.00 -24.60 -2.04
CA THR A 151 11.87 -25.58 -3.13
C THR A 151 13.14 -25.71 -4.00
N ASN A 152 14.06 -24.75 -3.94
CA ASN A 152 15.33 -24.80 -4.68
C ASN A 152 16.50 -25.41 -3.89
N TYR A 153 16.33 -25.75 -2.61
CA TYR A 153 17.42 -26.22 -1.72
C TYR A 153 17.10 -27.53 -0.98
N GLU A 154 16.31 -28.43 -1.58
CA GLU A 154 16.32 -29.84 -1.18
C GLU A 154 17.60 -30.54 -1.71
N SER A 155 18.76 -30.08 -1.27
CA SER A 155 19.96 -30.92 -1.21
C SER A 155 20.78 -30.55 0.03
N HIS A 156 20.98 -31.57 0.85
CA HIS A 156 21.68 -31.68 2.13
C HIS A 156 22.59 -30.52 2.61
N ASN A 157 22.21 -29.87 3.71
CA ASN A 157 22.95 -29.86 4.98
C ASN A 157 22.33 -28.88 5.99
N ILE A 158 22.07 -29.37 7.20
CA ILE A 158 21.49 -28.62 8.32
C ILE A 158 22.58 -27.76 8.95
N VAL A 159 22.71 -26.53 8.46
CA VAL A 159 23.17 -25.39 9.27
C VAL A 159 22.02 -24.38 9.19
N THR A 160 21.41 -24.05 10.31
CA THR A 160 20.34 -23.05 10.40
C THR A 160 20.91 -21.65 10.16
N THR A 161 21.26 -21.34 8.91
CA THR A 161 21.51 -19.97 8.48
C THR A 161 20.16 -19.24 8.46
N LYS A 162 20.05 -18.20 9.29
CA LYS A 162 18.86 -17.35 9.37
C LYS A 162 18.59 -16.81 7.96
N LYS A 163 17.52 -17.29 7.30
CA LYS A 163 17.20 -16.95 5.90
C LYS A 163 17.10 -15.43 5.72
N LYS A 164 17.91 -14.86 4.83
CA LYS A 164 17.91 -13.42 4.56
C LYS A 164 16.64 -13.06 3.78
N LYS A 165 15.73 -12.36 4.45
CA LYS A 165 14.52 -11.83 3.81
C LYS A 165 14.91 -10.83 2.72
N LEU A 166 14.18 -10.81 1.61
CA LEU A 166 14.42 -9.79 0.59
C LEU A 166 13.97 -8.41 1.12
N PRO A 167 14.72 -7.34 0.80
CA PRO A 167 14.37 -5.99 1.19
C PRO A 167 13.10 -5.53 0.45
N ILE A 168 12.23 -4.80 1.15
CA ILE A 168 11.05 -4.15 0.56
C ILE A 168 11.27 -2.65 0.49
N TYR A 169 11.00 -2.07 -0.69
CA TYR A 169 10.94 -0.64 -0.92
C TYR A 169 9.49 -0.26 -1.25
N ILE A 170 8.90 0.65 -0.49
CA ILE A 170 7.50 1.07 -0.69
C ILE A 170 7.50 2.32 -1.55
N VAL A 171 6.73 2.34 -2.63
CA VAL A 171 6.56 3.51 -3.50
C VAL A 171 5.07 3.82 -3.62
N GLY A 172 4.65 4.91 -3.00
CA GLY A 172 3.25 5.30 -2.95
C GLY A 172 2.98 6.59 -3.70
N TYR A 173 1.97 6.57 -4.58
CA TYR A 173 1.49 7.74 -5.30
C TYR A 173 0.20 8.30 -4.68
N SER A 174 0.16 9.61 -4.41
CA SER A 174 -1.02 10.32 -3.90
C SER A 174 -1.55 9.68 -2.61
N LEU A 175 -2.77 9.15 -2.61
CA LEU A 175 -3.32 8.33 -1.52
C LEU A 175 -2.36 7.21 -1.08
N GLY A 176 -1.74 6.52 -2.03
CA GLY A 176 -0.75 5.48 -1.77
C GLY A 176 0.50 6.00 -1.07
N GLY A 177 0.90 7.26 -1.32
CA GLY A 177 2.00 7.92 -0.61
C GLY A 177 1.68 8.18 0.87
N ASN A 178 0.44 8.57 1.17
CA ASN A 178 -0.02 8.67 2.57
C ASN A 178 -0.03 7.29 3.24
N ILE A 179 -0.58 6.27 2.57
CA ILE A 179 -0.58 4.89 3.09
C ILE A 179 0.84 4.43 3.40
N ALA A 180 1.79 4.63 2.47
CA ALA A 180 3.19 4.25 2.65
C ALA A 180 3.81 4.87 3.92
N LEU A 181 3.65 6.19 4.09
CA LEU A 181 4.16 6.88 5.29
C LEU A 181 3.42 6.42 6.56
N ARG A 182 2.11 6.17 6.46
CA ARG A 182 1.28 5.73 7.59
C ARG A 182 1.66 4.33 8.08
N ILE A 183 2.02 3.41 7.18
CA ILE A 183 2.57 2.09 7.52
C ILE A 183 3.79 2.25 8.42
N LEU A 184 4.74 3.12 8.04
CA LEU A 184 5.96 3.34 8.84
C LEU A 184 5.63 3.85 10.25
N GLN A 185 4.69 4.78 10.38
CA GLN A 185 4.25 5.30 11.68
C GLN A 185 3.62 4.22 12.55
N LEU A 186 2.72 3.42 11.98
CA LEU A 186 2.02 2.37 12.74
C LEU A 186 2.98 1.29 13.22
N LEU A 187 3.85 0.79 12.33
CA LEU A 187 4.81 -0.25 12.68
C LEU A 187 5.85 0.23 13.71
N ASN A 188 6.31 1.48 13.63
CA ASN A 188 7.23 2.02 14.61
C ASN A 188 6.55 2.31 15.96
N LYS A 189 5.30 2.78 15.93
CA LYS A 189 4.50 2.95 17.14
C LYS A 189 4.31 1.62 17.87
N GLU A 190 3.89 0.58 17.14
CA GLU A 190 3.73 -0.77 17.69
C GLU A 190 5.06 -1.33 18.24
N LYS A 191 6.18 -1.10 17.54
CA LYS A 191 7.52 -1.46 18.04
C LYS A 191 7.83 -0.80 19.39
N ARG A 192 7.55 0.50 19.53
CA ARG A 192 7.76 1.24 20.79
C ARG A 192 6.83 0.76 21.90
N ASP A 193 5.54 0.55 21.58
CA ASP A 193 4.55 0.10 22.55
C ASP A 193 4.90 -1.30 23.09
N ASN A 194 5.40 -2.19 22.24
CA ASN A 194 5.89 -3.51 22.64
C ASN A 194 7.15 -3.47 23.52
N ILE A 195 8.11 -2.58 23.23
CA ILE A 195 9.28 -2.36 24.08
C ILE A 195 8.84 -1.89 25.47
N ASN A 196 7.96 -0.89 25.53
CA ASN A 196 7.44 -0.34 26.78
C ASN A 196 6.67 -1.40 27.59
N ALA A 197 5.88 -2.26 26.94
CA ALA A 197 5.17 -3.36 27.59
C ALA A 197 6.14 -4.43 28.13
N GLY A 198 7.19 -4.76 27.38
CA GLY A 198 8.26 -5.67 27.81
C GLY A 198 9.04 -5.12 29.00
N GLU A 199 9.39 -3.84 28.98
CA GLU A 199 10.04 -3.14 30.10
C GLU A 199 9.13 -3.12 31.34
N SER A 200 7.84 -2.78 31.18
CA SER A 200 6.85 -2.82 32.26
C SER A 200 6.77 -4.19 32.93
N ASN A 201 6.78 -5.27 32.15
CA ASN A 201 6.77 -6.64 32.66
C ASN A 201 8.10 -7.02 33.33
N ASN A 202 9.23 -6.53 32.83
CA ASN A 202 10.53 -6.71 33.47
C ASN A 202 10.64 -5.95 34.79
N TYR A 203 10.12 -4.72 34.87
CA TYR A 203 10.03 -3.96 36.13
C TYR A 203 9.12 -4.66 37.13
N LYS A 204 7.96 -5.20 36.70
CA LYS A 204 7.11 -6.03 37.58
C LYS A 204 7.85 -7.28 38.07
N LYS A 205 8.56 -7.98 37.19
CA LYS A 205 9.35 -9.17 37.54
C LYS A 205 10.52 -8.85 38.48
N CYS A 206 11.24 -7.74 38.26
CA CYS A 206 12.28 -7.24 39.16
C CYS A 206 11.70 -6.75 40.49
N SER A 207 10.52 -6.13 40.51
CA SER A 207 9.85 -5.72 41.75
C SER A 207 9.36 -6.93 42.57
N ILE A 208 8.96 -8.02 41.92
CA ILE A 208 8.64 -9.29 42.59
C ILE A 208 9.93 -9.96 43.09
N MET A 209 11.03 -9.90 42.36
CA MET A 209 12.34 -10.41 42.83
C MET A 209 12.92 -9.58 43.98
N LEU A 210 12.75 -8.25 43.97
CA LEU A 210 13.16 -7.36 45.06
C LEU A 210 12.21 -7.42 46.26
N GLY A 211 10.94 -7.75 46.05
CA GLY A 211 9.99 -8.05 47.12
C GLY A 211 10.27 -9.37 47.84
N ASN A 212 11.04 -10.27 47.22
CA ASN A 212 11.46 -11.54 47.83
C ASN A 212 12.83 -11.47 48.54
N SER A 213 13.50 -10.31 48.58
CA SER A 213 14.82 -10.17 49.22
C SER A 213 14.80 -9.35 50.51
N THR A 214 13.63 -9.09 51.11
CA THR A 214 13.55 -8.45 52.43
C THR A 214 12.56 -9.18 53.34
N ASN A 215 13.15 -9.77 54.38
CA ASN A 215 12.61 -10.15 55.69
C ASN A 215 12.10 -11.60 55.87
N MET A 216 12.97 -12.38 56.52
CA MET A 216 12.56 -13.31 57.59
C MET A 216 11.79 -12.54 58.67
N ASP A 217 10.76 -13.23 59.19
CA ASP A 217 10.05 -13.05 60.45
C ASP A 217 9.13 -11.82 60.61
N GLU A 218 7.81 -12.03 60.38
CA GLU A 218 6.76 -11.92 61.42
C GLU A 218 5.33 -12.19 60.87
N ILE A 219 4.77 -13.33 61.31
CA ILE A 219 3.42 -13.63 61.82
C ILE A 219 2.20 -12.76 61.37
N ASP A 220 1.35 -13.42 60.57
CA ASP A 220 -0.11 -13.65 60.72
C ASP A 220 -1.20 -12.70 60.14
N ASN A 221 -2.20 -13.40 59.58
CA ASN A 221 -3.59 -13.08 59.19
C ASN A 221 -3.91 -12.18 57.97
N GLY A 222 -4.50 -12.83 56.93
CA GLY A 222 -5.60 -12.23 56.18
C GLY A 222 -5.76 -12.59 54.68
N MET A 223 -6.51 -13.66 54.42
CA MET A 223 -7.40 -13.88 53.25
C MET A 223 -6.81 -14.07 51.83
N CYS A 224 -6.95 -15.29 51.30
CA CYS A 224 -6.83 -15.64 49.88
C CYS A 224 -8.13 -15.39 49.09
N ALA A 225 -8.03 -14.95 47.83
CA ALA A 225 -8.98 -15.21 46.74
C ALA A 225 -8.24 -14.98 45.40
N ILE A 226 -7.67 -16.02 44.77
CA ILE A 226 -8.24 -16.89 43.72
C ILE A 226 -8.78 -16.12 42.49
N ASN A 227 -8.11 -16.40 41.37
CA ASN A 227 -8.41 -16.05 39.99
C ASN A 227 -9.85 -16.35 39.57
N ASN A 228 -10.39 -15.60 38.60
CA ASN A 228 -11.32 -16.18 37.62
C ASN A 228 -11.22 -15.48 36.26
N SER A 229 -10.84 -16.28 35.27
CA SER A 229 -11.12 -16.16 33.85
C SER A 229 -12.62 -16.25 33.59
N ASN A 230 -13.15 -15.44 32.65
CA ASN A 230 -14.46 -15.68 32.06
C ASN A 230 -14.34 -15.76 30.54
N ASP A 231 -14.44 -17.01 30.06
CA ASP A 231 -14.87 -17.38 28.71
C ASP A 231 -16.31 -16.90 28.48
N TYR A 232 -16.59 -16.45 27.25
CA TYR A 232 -17.95 -16.43 26.72
C TYR A 232 -17.94 -17.06 25.33
N SER A 233 -18.39 -18.31 25.29
CA SER A 233 -18.80 -19.03 24.09
C SER A 233 -20.16 -18.50 23.62
N SER A 234 -20.31 -18.30 22.31
CA SER A 234 -21.60 -18.10 21.66
C SER A 234 -21.61 -18.95 20.39
N ASP A 235 -22.26 -20.10 20.49
CA ASP A 235 -22.65 -20.95 19.37
C ASP A 235 -23.55 -20.19 18.39
N ASN A 236 -23.36 -20.45 17.08
CA ASN A 236 -24.45 -20.49 16.11
C ASN A 236 -24.03 -21.35 14.91
N SER A 237 -24.95 -22.23 14.51
CA SER A 237 -24.74 -23.41 13.71
C SER A 237 -25.38 -23.32 12.30
N TYR A 238 -24.58 -23.67 11.27
CA TYR A 238 -24.88 -24.32 9.96
C TYR A 238 -25.87 -23.67 8.94
N PRO A 239 -25.90 -24.07 7.63
CA PRO A 239 -25.18 -25.17 6.96
C PRO A 239 -24.41 -24.80 5.67
N SER A 240 -23.58 -25.75 5.25
CA SER A 240 -22.76 -25.82 4.06
C SER A 240 -23.51 -26.32 2.82
N THR A 241 -23.16 -25.80 1.63
CA THR A 241 -23.37 -26.45 0.33
C THR A 241 -22.15 -26.23 -0.58
N SER A 242 -21.66 -27.34 -1.15
CA SER A 242 -20.61 -27.51 -2.18
C SER A 242 -20.89 -26.68 -3.46
N SER A 243 -19.99 -26.32 -4.38
CA SER A 243 -18.74 -26.91 -4.90
C SER A 243 -18.07 -25.93 -5.88
N THR A 244 -16.79 -25.60 -5.71
CA THR A 244 -15.71 -25.66 -6.73
C THR A 244 -14.41 -25.19 -6.07
N ALA A 245 -13.40 -26.07 -6.08
CA ALA A 245 -12.12 -25.84 -5.43
C ALA A 245 -11.29 -24.79 -6.18
N ASN A 246 -11.14 -23.61 -5.57
CA ASN A 246 -9.95 -22.79 -5.69
C ASN A 246 -9.38 -22.67 -4.28
N THR A 247 -8.08 -22.90 -4.14
CA THR A 247 -7.36 -22.97 -2.86
C THR A 247 -7.39 -21.60 -2.16
N ILE A 248 -8.48 -21.30 -1.48
CA ILE A 248 -8.61 -20.16 -0.56
C ILE A 248 -8.04 -20.65 0.76
N ALA A 249 -6.81 -20.26 1.05
CA ALA A 249 -6.22 -20.49 2.35
C ALA A 249 -6.94 -19.60 3.38
N SER A 250 -7.82 -20.18 4.19
CA SER A 250 -8.41 -19.51 5.35
C SER A 250 -7.39 -19.55 6.49
N TYR A 251 -6.77 -18.42 6.80
CA TYR A 251 -5.90 -18.31 7.98
C TYR A 251 -6.70 -17.78 9.16
N LYS A 252 -6.60 -18.52 10.28
CA LYS A 252 -7.17 -18.14 11.57
C LYS A 252 -6.54 -16.84 12.07
N ASP A 253 -7.39 -16.07 12.73
CA ASP A 253 -7.14 -14.79 13.36
C ASP A 253 -6.03 -14.89 14.43
N GLU A 254 -4.84 -14.40 14.10
CA GLU A 254 -3.84 -13.98 15.09
C GLU A 254 -3.57 -12.49 14.86
N GLY A 255 -4.22 -11.67 15.68
CA GLY A 255 -3.93 -10.25 15.78
C GLY A 255 -2.52 -10.03 16.32
N CYS A 256 -1.62 -9.58 15.44
CA CYS A 256 -0.51 -8.66 15.73
C CYS A 256 0.17 -8.34 14.39
N TYR A 257 0.25 -7.06 14.03
CA TYR A 257 1.09 -6.70 12.89
C TYR A 257 2.53 -7.02 13.28
N ASN A 258 3.27 -7.61 12.35
CA ASN A 258 4.63 -7.97 12.62
C ASN A 258 5.52 -6.73 12.45
N TYR A 259 6.23 -6.39 13.53
CA TYR A 259 7.19 -5.31 13.70
C TYR A 259 8.01 -4.96 12.45
N LEU A 260 8.43 -3.69 12.33
CA LEU A 260 9.27 -3.14 11.24
C LEU A 260 10.35 -4.12 10.73
N ASP A 261 11.07 -4.78 11.65
CA ASP A 261 12.18 -5.66 11.32
C ASP A 261 11.73 -6.97 10.63
N LYS A 262 10.46 -7.39 10.78
CA LYS A 262 9.91 -8.57 10.10
C LYS A 262 9.61 -8.32 8.62
N LEU A 263 9.22 -7.10 8.26
CA LEU A 263 8.90 -6.72 6.89
C LEU A 263 10.12 -6.31 6.05
N ASN A 264 11.28 -6.13 6.70
CA ASN A 264 12.55 -5.77 6.05
C ASN A 264 12.40 -4.56 5.11
N ILE A 265 11.73 -3.51 5.58
CA ILE A 265 11.54 -2.27 4.82
C ILE A 265 12.86 -1.50 4.80
N LYS A 266 13.37 -1.20 3.61
CA LYS A 266 14.67 -0.52 3.40
C LYS A 266 14.56 0.88 2.83
N GLY A 267 13.38 1.29 2.39
CA GLY A 267 13.12 2.66 1.96
C GLY A 267 11.65 2.89 1.66
N CYS A 268 11.22 4.15 1.74
CA CYS A 268 9.87 4.57 1.42
C CYS A 268 9.88 5.84 0.56
N VAL A 269 9.12 5.80 -0.53
CA VAL A 269 8.97 6.89 -1.49
C VAL A 269 7.54 7.42 -1.47
N SER A 270 7.40 8.72 -1.23
CA SER A 270 6.13 9.45 -1.29
C SER A 270 6.08 10.31 -2.55
N LEU A 271 5.32 9.86 -3.55
CA LEU A 271 5.14 10.53 -4.84
C LEU A 271 3.84 11.33 -4.85
N SER A 272 3.93 12.66 -4.99
CA SER A 272 2.78 13.57 -4.88
C SER A 272 1.88 13.22 -3.68
N GLY A 273 2.50 12.84 -2.57
CA GLY A 273 1.81 12.15 -1.48
C GLY A 273 0.69 12.99 -0.89
N LEU A 274 -0.42 12.34 -0.52
CA LEU A 274 -1.55 12.98 0.15
C LEU A 274 -1.20 13.33 1.61
N ILE A 275 -0.24 14.21 1.81
CA ILE A 275 0.13 14.75 3.13
C ILE A 275 -0.92 15.76 3.56
N ARG A 276 -1.33 16.64 2.64
CA ARG A 276 -2.48 17.55 2.82
C ARG A 276 -3.15 17.86 1.48
N VAL A 277 -4.48 17.89 1.48
CA VAL A 277 -5.27 18.35 0.32
C VAL A 277 -5.07 19.85 0.14
N LYS A 278 -4.75 20.28 -1.08
CA LYS A 278 -4.68 21.69 -1.45
C LYS A 278 -6.11 22.21 -1.62
N SER A 279 -6.57 23.00 -0.64
CA SER A 279 -7.89 23.64 -0.65
C SER A 279 -7.75 25.08 -0.19
N ILE A 280 -8.61 25.97 -0.69
CA ILE A 280 -8.80 27.33 -0.15
C ILE A 280 -9.17 27.28 1.34
N LEU A 281 -9.78 26.16 1.78
CA LEU A 281 -10.10 25.85 3.16
C LEU A 281 -8.95 25.07 3.84
N ASP A 282 -7.73 25.62 3.77
CA ASP A 282 -6.53 25.01 4.36
C ASP A 282 -6.77 24.65 5.85
N PRO A 283 -6.66 23.38 6.25
CA PRO A 283 -6.83 22.98 7.64
C PRO A 283 -5.70 23.45 8.57
N GLY A 284 -4.66 24.11 8.05
CA GLY A 284 -3.67 24.85 8.82
C GLY A 284 -4.23 26.12 9.45
N ASN A 285 -5.40 26.57 8.99
CA ASN A 285 -6.14 27.66 9.60
C ASN A 285 -6.85 27.14 10.86
N LYS A 286 -6.64 27.77 12.04
CA LYS A 286 -7.28 27.40 13.32
C LYS A 286 -8.78 27.15 13.16
N SER A 287 -9.43 27.86 12.24
CA SER A 287 -10.84 27.74 11.87
C SER A 287 -11.29 26.34 11.42
N PHE A 288 -10.43 25.51 10.78
CA PHE A 288 -10.86 24.18 10.31
C PHE A 288 -11.11 23.19 11.44
N LYS A 289 -10.21 23.16 12.43
CA LYS A 289 -10.34 22.29 13.62
C LYS A 289 -11.58 22.63 14.44
N TYR A 290 -11.89 23.93 14.57
CA TYR A 290 -12.97 24.42 15.44
C TYR A 290 -14.32 24.60 14.76
N PHE A 291 -14.39 24.83 13.44
CA PHE A 291 -15.65 25.02 12.71
C PHE A 291 -15.98 23.89 11.75
N TYR A 292 -15.02 23.46 10.93
CA TYR A 292 -15.30 22.51 9.86
C TYR A 292 -15.32 21.05 10.33
N LEU A 293 -14.52 20.67 11.35
CA LEU A 293 -14.59 19.32 11.94
C LEU A 293 -15.96 19.02 12.62
N PRO A 294 -16.55 19.95 13.40
CA PRO A 294 -17.92 19.80 13.91
C PRO A 294 -18.96 19.80 12.80
N ILE A 295 -18.85 20.70 11.81
CA ILE A 295 -19.78 20.78 10.67
C ILE A 295 -19.74 19.52 9.83
N THR A 296 -18.56 18.96 9.54
CA THR A 296 -18.43 17.68 8.82
C THR A 296 -18.97 16.51 9.63
N LYS A 297 -18.79 16.46 10.95
CA LYS A 297 -19.43 15.46 11.84
C LYS A 297 -20.96 15.59 11.84
N PHE A 298 -21.48 16.81 11.83
CA PHE A 298 -22.91 17.11 11.76
C PHE A 298 -23.50 16.74 10.39
N LEU A 299 -22.86 17.15 9.29
CA LEU A 299 -23.22 16.78 7.92
C LEU A 299 -23.10 15.27 7.68
N ARG A 300 -22.14 14.57 8.30
CA ARG A 300 -22.07 13.10 8.29
C ARG A 300 -23.31 12.45 8.90
N ARG A 301 -23.90 13.05 9.94
CA ARG A 301 -25.10 12.54 10.60
C ARG A 301 -26.38 12.81 9.81
N ILE A 302 -26.45 13.96 9.14
CA ILE A 302 -27.69 14.40 8.49
C ILE A 302 -27.73 14.03 7.00
N LEU A 303 -26.57 13.97 6.33
CA LEU A 303 -26.45 13.79 4.87
C LEU A 303 -25.36 12.76 4.48
N PRO A 304 -25.30 11.54 5.07
CA PRO A 304 -24.28 10.55 4.73
C PRO A 304 -24.33 10.09 3.26
N CYS A 305 -25.48 10.24 2.60
CA CYS A 305 -25.74 9.81 1.23
C CYS A 305 -25.69 10.93 0.18
N VAL A 306 -25.44 12.19 0.57
CA VAL A 306 -25.38 13.28 -0.42
C VAL A 306 -24.10 13.19 -1.23
N ARG A 307 -24.29 12.98 -2.53
CA ARG A 307 -23.24 12.92 -3.54
C ARG A 307 -23.03 14.34 -4.07
N PHE A 308 -21.88 14.94 -3.78
CA PHE A 308 -21.57 16.25 -4.33
C PHE A 308 -20.90 16.08 -5.69
N SER A 309 -21.55 16.50 -6.76
CA SER A 309 -20.93 16.64 -8.07
C SER A 309 -20.04 17.89 -8.08
N GLY A 310 -19.02 17.92 -7.22
CA GLY A 310 -17.96 18.90 -7.32
C GLY A 310 -17.18 18.56 -8.58
N LYS A 311 -17.35 19.36 -9.65
CA LYS A 311 -16.39 19.34 -10.75
C LYS A 311 -15.02 19.52 -10.11
N SER A 312 -14.19 18.48 -10.14
CA SER A 312 -12.81 18.60 -9.71
C SER A 312 -12.22 19.79 -10.45
N LEU A 313 -11.72 20.79 -9.71
CA LEU A 313 -10.95 21.90 -10.29
C LEU A 313 -9.64 21.40 -10.92
N TYR A 314 -9.34 20.10 -10.77
CA TYR A 314 -8.26 19.41 -11.44
C TYR A 314 -8.46 19.37 -12.94
N LYS A 315 -7.62 20.12 -13.66
CA LYS A 315 -7.55 20.09 -15.11
C LYS A 315 -6.59 18.97 -15.52
N TYR A 316 -7.13 17.79 -15.78
CA TYR A 316 -6.39 16.70 -16.42
C TYR A 316 -5.76 17.17 -17.73
N SER A 317 -4.59 16.61 -18.08
CA SER A 317 -4.13 16.68 -19.47
C SER A 317 -5.15 16.02 -20.40
N GLU A 318 -5.17 16.40 -21.68
CA GLU A 318 -6.09 15.79 -22.66
C GLU A 318 -5.88 14.27 -22.75
N TYR A 319 -4.63 13.82 -22.67
CA TYR A 319 -4.27 12.41 -22.64
C TYR A 319 -4.81 11.70 -21.40
N ASP A 320 -4.55 12.23 -20.19
CA ASP A 320 -5.00 11.62 -18.95
C ASP A 320 -6.53 11.60 -18.84
N ALA A 321 -7.19 12.65 -19.32
CA ALA A 321 -8.66 12.71 -19.37
C ALA A 321 -9.23 11.58 -20.24
N ILE A 322 -8.62 11.32 -21.40
CA ILE A 322 -9.02 10.23 -22.31
C ILE A 322 -8.70 8.87 -21.68
N ALA A 323 -7.49 8.67 -21.15
CA ALA A 323 -7.13 7.44 -20.44
C ALA A 323 -8.09 7.14 -19.29
N CYS A 324 -8.44 8.15 -18.51
CA CYS A 324 -9.41 8.01 -17.43
C CYS A 324 -10.83 7.71 -17.93
N LYS A 325 -11.22 8.24 -19.10
CA LYS A 325 -12.56 8.07 -19.67
C LYS A 325 -12.78 6.66 -20.23
N TYR A 326 -11.75 6.05 -20.80
CA TYR A 326 -11.86 4.73 -21.45
C TYR A 326 -11.40 3.57 -20.57
N ASP A 327 -10.78 3.85 -19.42
CA ASP A 327 -10.43 2.81 -18.47
C ASP A 327 -11.70 2.12 -17.90
N LYS A 328 -11.69 0.78 -17.95
CA LYS A 328 -12.80 -0.09 -17.54
C LYS A 328 -12.96 -0.19 -16.02
N PHE A 329 -11.86 -0.05 -15.28
CA PHE A 329 -11.79 -0.33 -13.84
C PHE A 329 -11.69 0.94 -12.99
N LYS A 330 -11.52 2.11 -13.63
CA LYS A 330 -11.50 3.40 -12.96
C LYS A 330 -12.82 3.63 -12.23
N ASN A 331 -12.71 3.97 -10.96
CA ASN A 331 -13.87 4.32 -10.17
C ASN A 331 -14.45 5.68 -10.62
N ARG A 332 -15.64 5.65 -11.21
CA ARG A 332 -16.36 6.85 -11.71
C ARG A 332 -17.39 7.37 -10.70
N ASN A 333 -17.52 6.73 -9.54
CA ASN A 333 -18.51 7.16 -8.56
C ASN A 333 -18.14 8.54 -7.99
N VAL A 334 -19.18 9.35 -7.82
CA VAL A 334 -19.08 10.63 -7.13
C VAL A 334 -18.56 10.40 -5.71
N VAL A 335 -17.53 11.14 -5.33
CA VAL A 335 -16.96 11.06 -3.99
C VAL A 335 -18.01 11.52 -2.98
N ASN A 336 -18.35 10.67 -2.01
CA ASN A 336 -19.26 11.05 -0.93
C ASN A 336 -18.50 11.80 0.18
N PHE A 337 -19.21 12.55 1.03
CA PHE A 337 -18.60 13.32 2.12
C PHE A 337 -17.88 12.45 3.15
N LYS A 338 -18.32 11.20 3.34
CA LYS A 338 -17.65 10.24 4.22
C LYS A 338 -16.22 9.99 3.73
N TYR A 339 -15.98 9.81 2.44
CA TYR A 339 -14.62 9.68 1.88
C TYR A 339 -13.74 10.87 2.21
N MET A 340 -14.22 12.06 1.86
CA MET A 340 -13.44 13.27 2.08
C MET A 340 -13.14 13.48 3.56
N ALA A 341 -14.09 13.16 4.45
CA ALA A 341 -13.86 13.22 5.89
C ALA A 341 -12.80 12.22 6.35
N GLU A 342 -12.80 10.98 5.84
CA GLU A 342 -11.77 9.99 6.18
C GLU A 342 -10.39 10.35 5.61
N LEU A 343 -10.31 10.91 4.39
CA LEU A 343 -9.05 11.43 3.83
C LEU A 343 -8.50 12.61 4.66
N MET A 344 -9.37 13.51 5.12
CA MET A 344 -8.97 14.62 5.99
C MET A 344 -8.52 14.13 7.38
N LYS A 345 -9.16 13.08 7.91
CA LYS A 345 -8.68 12.43 9.14
C LYS A 345 -7.31 11.78 8.94
N ALA A 346 -7.10 11.11 7.81
CA ALA A 346 -5.84 10.44 7.49
C ALA A 346 -4.68 11.43 7.37
N THR A 347 -4.85 12.52 6.64
CA THR A 347 -3.85 13.60 6.54
C THR A 347 -3.54 14.21 7.91
N THR A 348 -4.56 14.45 8.73
CA THR A 348 -4.38 14.95 10.11
C THR A 348 -3.66 13.93 10.99
N ALA A 349 -4.03 12.65 10.90
CA ALA A 349 -3.41 11.57 11.66
C ALA A 349 -1.94 11.36 11.26
N LEU A 350 -1.63 11.45 9.96
CA LEU A 350 -0.26 11.41 9.46
C LEU A 350 0.58 12.53 10.08
N ASP A 351 0.06 13.76 10.08
CA ASP A 351 0.77 14.91 10.65
C ASP A 351 0.94 14.81 12.17
N CYS A 352 -0.12 14.46 12.91
CA CYS A 352 -0.08 14.32 14.36
C CYS A 352 0.85 13.20 14.84
N ASN A 353 1.05 12.16 14.02
CA ASN A 353 1.89 11.01 14.35
C ASN A 353 3.30 11.10 13.77
N ILE A 354 3.76 12.29 13.35
CA ILE A 354 5.09 12.48 12.77
C ILE A 354 6.23 12.00 13.68
N ASN A 355 6.06 12.07 15.00
CA ASN A 355 7.04 11.59 15.98
C ASN A 355 7.20 10.06 16.00
N TYR A 356 6.26 9.34 15.39
CA TYR A 356 6.35 7.90 15.17
C TYR A 356 7.02 7.55 13.84
N MET A 357 7.51 8.51 13.04
CA MET A 357 8.37 8.14 11.91
C MET A 357 9.63 7.42 12.41
N PRO A 358 10.00 6.26 11.84
CA PRO A 358 11.23 5.56 12.19
C PRO A 358 12.44 6.36 11.69
N SER A 359 13.43 6.58 12.56
CA SER A 359 14.60 7.41 12.23
C SER A 359 15.55 6.73 11.24
N ASN A 360 15.51 5.40 11.15
CA ASN A 360 16.45 4.56 10.42
C ASN A 360 15.91 4.03 9.08
N ILE A 361 14.72 4.44 8.64
CA ILE A 361 14.19 4.07 7.32
C ILE A 361 14.30 5.28 6.39
N PRO A 362 15.15 5.21 5.35
CA PRO A 362 15.31 6.29 4.39
C PRO A 362 14.00 6.70 3.72
N LEU A 363 13.80 8.02 3.55
CA LEU A 363 12.64 8.59 2.88
C LEU A 363 13.02 9.38 1.62
N LEU A 364 12.29 9.16 0.54
CA LEU A 364 12.33 10.02 -0.64
C LEU A 364 10.95 10.65 -0.88
N PHE A 365 10.91 11.97 -0.95
CA PHE A 365 9.72 12.70 -1.38
C PHE A 365 9.94 13.17 -2.81
N VAL A 366 9.00 12.89 -3.71
CA VAL A 366 8.95 13.51 -5.04
C VAL A 366 7.63 14.24 -5.16
N HIS A 367 7.66 15.56 -5.36
CA HIS A 367 6.44 16.36 -5.37
C HIS A 367 6.54 17.51 -6.36
N SER A 368 5.47 17.75 -7.14
CA SER A 368 5.44 18.87 -8.07
C SER A 368 5.15 20.18 -7.37
N ASN A 369 5.90 21.24 -7.67
CA ASN A 369 5.67 22.56 -7.08
C ASN A 369 4.32 23.18 -7.51
N ASP A 370 3.81 22.80 -8.68
CA ASP A 370 2.53 23.22 -9.26
C ASP A 370 1.38 22.23 -8.98
N ASP A 371 1.56 21.26 -8.07
CA ASP A 371 0.51 20.31 -7.69
C ASP A 371 -0.73 21.06 -7.15
N THR A 372 -1.86 20.85 -7.82
CA THR A 372 -3.16 21.50 -7.51
C THR A 372 -4.04 20.66 -6.59
N VAL A 373 -3.69 19.41 -6.32
CA VAL A 373 -4.48 18.45 -5.52
C VAL A 373 -3.85 18.27 -4.15
N CYS A 374 -2.56 17.98 -4.08
CA CYS A 374 -1.81 17.78 -2.84
C CYS A 374 -0.83 18.94 -2.64
N SER A 375 -0.83 19.56 -1.47
CA SER A 375 0.00 20.74 -1.25
C SER A 375 1.48 20.39 -1.15
N TYR A 376 2.24 20.96 -2.08
CA TYR A 376 3.70 20.94 -2.10
C TYR A 376 4.30 21.55 -0.82
N GLU A 377 3.78 22.68 -0.37
CA GLU A 377 4.29 23.41 0.81
C GLU A 377 4.13 22.56 2.08
N TRP A 378 3.01 21.86 2.21
CA TRP A 378 2.76 20.94 3.31
C TRP A 378 3.63 19.68 3.23
N ALA A 379 3.95 19.20 2.03
CA ALA A 379 4.91 18.11 1.84
C ALA A 379 6.32 18.51 2.28
N VAL A 380 6.79 19.69 1.88
CA VAL A 380 8.08 20.26 2.32
C VAL A 380 8.10 20.47 3.85
N SER A 381 7.02 20.99 4.43
CA SER A 381 6.89 21.16 5.89
C SER A 381 6.95 19.83 6.65
N PHE A 382 6.26 18.79 6.16
CA PHE A 382 6.33 17.45 6.74
C PHE A 382 7.74 16.87 6.63
N TYR A 383 8.37 16.97 5.46
CA TYR A 383 9.76 16.54 5.25
C TYR A 383 10.72 17.22 6.24
N ASN A 384 10.63 18.53 6.42
CA ASN A 384 11.50 19.27 7.33
C ASN A 384 11.33 18.84 8.79
N ARG A 385 10.08 18.62 9.24
CA ARG A 385 9.77 18.23 10.62
C ARG A 385 9.99 16.74 10.94
N ALA A 386 9.99 15.86 9.93
CA ALA A 386 10.18 14.43 10.15
C ALA A 386 11.60 14.14 10.67
N ASN A 387 11.70 13.51 11.85
CA ASN A 387 12.99 13.16 12.46
C ASN A 387 13.53 11.84 11.90
N VAL A 388 13.93 11.86 10.63
CA VAL A 388 14.54 10.74 9.90
C VAL A 388 15.95 11.12 9.47
N THR A 389 16.90 10.23 9.71
CA THR A 389 18.33 10.47 9.48
C THR A 389 18.64 10.65 8.00
N ASP A 390 18.19 9.71 7.17
CA ASP A 390 18.34 9.76 5.72
C ASP A 390 17.00 10.13 5.07
N LYS A 391 16.92 11.34 4.53
CA LYS A 391 15.74 11.80 3.80
C LYS A 391 16.15 12.74 2.67
N LYS A 392 15.48 12.60 1.53
CA LYS A 392 15.66 13.44 0.34
C LYS A 392 14.32 14.00 -0.13
N PHE A 393 14.33 15.26 -0.59
CA PHE A 393 13.19 15.89 -1.23
C PHE A 393 13.56 16.27 -2.66
N HIS A 394 12.88 15.71 -3.65
CA HIS A 394 13.04 15.97 -5.06
C HIS A 394 11.82 16.75 -5.56
N ALA A 395 11.98 18.07 -5.72
CA ALA A 395 10.95 18.91 -6.30
C ALA A 395 10.97 18.76 -7.82
N VAL A 396 9.80 18.59 -8.42
CA VAL A 396 9.62 18.59 -9.87
C VAL A 396 8.75 19.76 -10.30
N GLU A 397 8.88 20.18 -11.54
CA GLU A 397 8.15 21.33 -12.07
C GLU A 397 7.23 20.89 -13.22
N ASN A 398 6.15 21.64 -13.43
CA ASN A 398 5.23 21.46 -14.54
C ASN A 398 4.63 20.04 -14.61
N MET A 399 4.47 19.34 -13.48
CA MET A 399 3.85 18.00 -13.43
C MET A 399 2.42 18.03 -12.88
N ASN A 400 2.02 19.10 -12.20
CA ASN A 400 0.77 19.15 -11.41
C ASN A 400 0.67 17.90 -10.51
N HIS A 401 -0.45 17.18 -10.50
CA HIS A 401 -0.60 15.95 -9.72
C HIS A 401 -0.25 14.69 -10.52
N ASP A 402 0.07 14.78 -11.82
CA ASP A 402 0.24 13.65 -12.75
C ASP A 402 1.69 13.13 -12.81
N THR A 403 2.40 13.07 -11.69
CA THR A 403 3.84 12.71 -11.63
C THR A 403 4.18 11.31 -12.14
N THR A 404 3.20 10.42 -12.30
CA THR A 404 3.41 9.07 -12.84
C THR A 404 3.00 8.91 -14.30
N THR A 405 2.19 9.82 -14.86
CA THR A 405 1.62 9.66 -16.22
C THR A 405 2.02 10.77 -17.18
N LYS A 406 2.35 11.97 -16.69
CA LYS A 406 2.73 13.10 -17.54
C LYS A 406 4.04 12.84 -18.27
N PRO A 407 4.22 13.29 -19.52
CA PRO A 407 5.51 13.22 -20.21
C PRO A 407 6.64 13.80 -19.35
N GLY A 408 7.76 13.08 -19.23
CA GLY A 408 8.88 13.42 -18.34
C GLY A 408 8.87 12.63 -17.02
N ASN A 409 7.81 11.88 -16.70
CA ASN A 409 7.76 10.94 -15.57
C ASN A 409 8.91 9.91 -15.60
N GLU A 410 9.52 9.69 -16.76
CA GLU A 410 10.64 8.77 -16.97
C GLU A 410 11.88 9.15 -16.15
N GLU A 411 12.12 10.45 -15.95
CA GLU A 411 13.21 10.95 -15.11
C GLU A 411 12.90 10.76 -13.63
N ILE A 412 11.62 10.85 -13.24
CA ILE A 412 11.18 10.63 -11.85
C ILE A 412 11.43 9.17 -11.45
N VAL A 413 10.98 8.21 -12.27
CA VAL A 413 11.19 6.79 -11.97
C VAL A 413 12.68 6.42 -11.99
N LYS A 414 13.48 7.05 -12.85
CA LYS A 414 14.94 6.88 -12.85
C LYS A 414 15.56 7.37 -11.55
N GLU A 415 15.23 8.58 -11.11
CA GLU A 415 15.69 9.13 -9.82
C GLU A 415 15.33 8.22 -8.63
N ILE A 416 14.11 7.65 -8.63
CA ILE A 416 13.68 6.69 -7.60
C ILE A 416 14.53 5.42 -7.65
N ILE A 417 14.76 4.86 -8.83
CA ILE A 417 15.58 3.66 -9.02
C ILE A 417 17.02 3.93 -8.55
N ASP A 418 17.62 5.04 -8.97
CA ASP A 418 18.97 5.42 -8.59
C ASP A 418 19.09 5.59 -7.06
N TRP A 419 18.08 6.22 -6.43
CA TRP A 419 18.01 6.33 -4.98
C TRP A 419 17.94 4.95 -4.28
N ILE A 420 17.06 4.05 -4.75
CA ILE A 420 16.95 2.68 -4.20
C ILE A 420 18.27 1.90 -4.36
N CYS A 421 18.92 2.01 -5.53
CA CYS A 421 20.21 1.36 -5.80
C CYS A 421 21.32 1.87 -4.87
N ASN A 422 21.39 3.18 -4.62
CA ASN A 422 22.36 3.76 -3.70
C ASN A 422 22.13 3.30 -2.26
N LEU A 423 20.88 3.21 -1.81
CA LEU A 423 20.56 2.64 -0.49
C LEU A 423 21.06 1.21 -0.36
N ARG A 424 20.88 0.40 -1.41
CA ARG A 424 21.33 -0.99 -1.40
C ARG A 424 22.86 -1.08 -1.30
N ALA A 425 23.59 -0.32 -2.11
CA ALA A 425 25.06 -0.33 -2.09
C ALA A 425 25.60 -0.03 -0.69
N ASN A 426 25.06 1.01 -0.03
CA ASN A 426 25.47 1.39 1.32
C ASN A 426 25.16 0.32 2.39
N ASN A 427 24.20 -0.58 2.16
CA ASN A 427 23.89 -1.70 3.08
C ASN A 427 24.75 -2.96 2.80
N GLU A 428 25.44 -3.04 1.66
CA GLU A 428 26.33 -4.17 1.33
C GLU A 428 27.78 -3.93 1.79
N ASP A 429 28.14 -2.67 2.05
CA ASP A 429 29.45 -2.26 2.60
C ASP A 429 29.52 -2.26 4.15
N GLU A 430 28.40 -2.58 4.83
CA GLU A 430 28.30 -2.85 6.29
C GLU A 430 28.22 -4.35 6.58
#